data_AF-A0A7S0LT95-F1
#
_entry.id   AF-A0A7S0LT95-F1
#
_cell.length_a   1.000
_cell.length_b   1.000
_cell.length_c   1.000
_cell.angle_alpha   90.00
_cell.angle_beta   90.00
_cell.angle_gamma   90.00
#
_symmetry.space_group_name_H-M   'P 1'
#
loop_
_entity.id
_entity.type
_entity.pdbx_description
1 polymer ?
#
loop_
_entity_poly.entity_id
_entity_poly.type
_entity_poly.pdbx_seq_one_letter_code
_entity_poly.pdbx_strand_id
1 'polypeptide(L)'
;MGKGTNRVSICAFCSRMKRGVLYRVAREHEYNVLAMAHHLDDCAESFLMSALHNGSLRTMKAHYTTDDSDLRVIRPLSYVREAEAEAFAEQSSLPVVPENCPACFEQPKERYRIKCLLATQEALFPNLFQVLQRTLLPLMEPNVEDFLRLRREAFGKMGGNPHVPPPLPRPSEGQEEAAARAQATHGLYDARALWIASLALSRQRLLGGGRGCSALADDAEGAMQREEALLAA
;
A
#
# COMPACT_ATOMS: atom_id res chain seq x y z
N MET A 1 -7.05 -34.09 -15.47
CA MET A 1 -5.84 -33.24 -15.28
C MET A 1 -6.27 -31.93 -14.64
N GLY A 2 -6.04 -31.70 -13.35
CA GLY A 2 -4.85 -31.02 -12.85
C GLY A 2 -5.25 -30.23 -11.60
N LYS A 3 -5.34 -30.89 -10.44
CA LYS A 3 -5.52 -30.21 -9.14
C LYS A 3 -4.25 -29.40 -8.89
N GLY A 4 -4.32 -28.08 -9.12
CA GLY A 4 -3.26 -27.15 -8.76
C GLY A 4 -3.10 -27.14 -7.25
N THR A 5 -2.23 -28.00 -6.72
CA THR A 5 -1.80 -27.93 -5.32
C THR A 5 -1.04 -26.62 -5.14
N ASN A 6 -1.69 -25.62 -4.57
CA ASN A 6 -1.05 -24.39 -4.15
C ASN A 6 -0.06 -24.73 -3.02
N ARG A 7 1.18 -25.08 -3.39
CA ARG A 7 2.23 -25.43 -2.44
C ARG A 7 2.66 -24.16 -1.71
N VAL A 8 2.01 -23.89 -0.58
CA VAL A 8 2.45 -22.85 0.37
C VAL A 8 3.88 -23.18 0.80
N SER A 9 4.80 -22.22 0.66
CA SER A 9 6.19 -22.45 1.06
C SER A 9 6.28 -22.74 2.55
N ILE A 10 7.19 -23.65 2.95
CA ILE A 10 7.38 -24.02 4.35
C ILE A 10 7.70 -22.80 5.23
N CYS A 11 8.45 -21.84 4.69
CA CYS A 11 8.76 -20.58 5.36
C CYS A 11 7.52 -19.71 5.57
N ALA A 12 6.61 -19.65 4.58
CA ALA A 12 5.35 -18.91 4.72
C ALA A 12 4.45 -19.56 5.78
N PHE A 13 4.38 -20.90 5.82
CA PHE A 13 3.65 -21.63 6.86
C PHE A 13 4.26 -21.37 8.25
N CYS A 14 5.57 -21.53 8.40
CA CYS A 14 6.29 -21.27 9.65
C CYS A 14 6.09 -19.84 10.16
N SER A 15 6.16 -18.83 9.28
CA SER A 15 5.89 -17.43 9.62
C SER A 15 4.47 -17.20 10.16
N ARG A 16 3.47 -17.87 9.58
CA ARG A 16 2.07 -17.79 10.06
C ARG A 16 1.92 -18.46 11.42
N MET A 17 2.50 -19.63 11.60
CA MET A 17 2.49 -20.35 12.88
C MET A 17 3.16 -19.54 14.00
N LYS A 18 4.35 -18.97 13.75
CA LYS A 18 5.05 -18.12 14.73
C LYS A 18 4.19 -16.94 15.18
N ARG A 19 3.55 -16.23 14.24
CA ARG A 19 2.63 -15.13 14.58
C ARG A 19 1.41 -15.60 15.39
N GLY A 20 0.82 -16.75 15.04
CA GLY A 20 -0.28 -17.33 15.80
C GLY A 20 0.08 -17.61 17.26
N VAL A 21 1.28 -18.16 17.50
CA VAL A 21 1.80 -18.37 18.85
C VAL A 21 2.02 -17.04 19.58
N LEU A 22 2.64 -16.05 18.93
CA LEU A 22 2.87 -14.73 19.53
C LEU A 22 1.55 -14.04 19.93
N TYR A 23 0.53 -14.10 19.08
CA TYR A 23 -0.78 -13.51 19.38
C TYR A 23 -1.47 -14.23 20.54
N ARG A 24 -1.39 -15.57 20.58
CA ARG A 24 -1.96 -16.34 21.69
C ARG A 24 -1.30 -15.97 23.01
N VAL A 25 0.03 -15.95 23.06
CA VAL A 25 0.80 -15.57 24.27
C VAL A 25 0.49 -14.13 24.67
N ALA A 26 0.39 -13.21 23.72
CA ALA A 26 0.01 -11.83 24.01
C ALA A 26 -1.36 -11.74 24.70
N ARG A 27 -2.34 -12.52 24.24
CA ARG A 27 -3.68 -12.59 24.83
C ARG A 27 -3.71 -13.27 26.19
N GLU A 28 -2.97 -14.37 26.35
CA GLU A 28 -2.84 -15.10 27.62
C GLU A 28 -2.28 -14.21 28.75
N HIS A 29 -1.44 -13.23 28.40
CA HIS A 29 -0.84 -12.28 29.33
C HIS A 29 -1.48 -10.88 29.31
N GLU A 30 -2.63 -10.72 28.65
CA GLU A 30 -3.38 -9.45 28.58
C GLU A 30 -2.58 -8.27 27.99
N TYR A 31 -1.61 -8.54 27.10
CA TYR A 31 -0.90 -7.50 26.37
C TYR A 31 -1.76 -6.95 25.23
N ASN A 32 -1.83 -5.62 25.14
CA ASN A 32 -2.56 -4.89 24.11
C ASN A 32 -1.69 -4.49 22.90
N VAL A 33 -0.37 -4.60 23.01
CA VAL A 33 0.59 -4.22 21.96
C VAL A 33 1.66 -5.31 21.78
N LEU A 34 1.87 -5.73 20.54
CA LEU A 34 2.96 -6.61 20.14
C LEU A 34 3.97 -5.85 19.26
N ALA A 35 5.18 -5.65 19.75
CA ALA A 35 6.26 -5.06 18.98
C ALA A 35 7.03 -6.12 18.19
N MET A 36 7.24 -5.89 16.89
CA MET A 36 8.08 -6.74 16.04
C MET A 36 9.26 -5.95 15.49
N ALA A 37 10.46 -6.51 15.58
CA ALA A 37 11.72 -5.89 15.20
C ALA A 37 12.02 -6.02 13.70
N HIS A 38 11.09 -5.58 12.84
CA HIS A 38 11.35 -5.54 11.40
C HIS A 38 11.94 -4.18 11.01
N HIS A 39 13.04 -4.20 10.27
CA HIS A 39 13.77 -3.01 9.85
C HIS A 39 13.26 -2.45 8.51
N LEU A 40 13.85 -1.34 8.05
CA LEU A 40 13.53 -0.74 6.74
C LEU A 40 13.85 -1.70 5.59
N ASP A 41 14.96 -2.43 5.66
CA ASP A 41 15.38 -3.37 4.61
C ASP A 41 14.37 -4.52 4.47
N ASP A 42 13.81 -5.04 5.57
CA ASP A 42 12.70 -6.00 5.54
C ASP A 42 11.48 -5.50 4.76
N CYS A 43 11.17 -4.20 4.90
CA CYS A 43 10.06 -3.58 4.22
C CYS A 43 10.37 -3.39 2.71
N ALA A 44 11.60 -3.04 2.37
CA ALA A 44 12.05 -2.95 0.98
C ALA A 44 12.04 -4.32 0.28
N GLU A 45 12.54 -5.35 0.96
CA GLU A 45 12.51 -6.73 0.48
C GLU A 45 11.07 -7.21 0.26
N SER A 46 10.21 -7.02 1.25
CA SER A 46 8.80 -7.41 1.18
C SER A 46 8.06 -6.70 0.05
N PHE A 47 8.36 -5.42 -0.17
CA PHE A 47 7.83 -4.65 -1.29
C PHE A 47 8.26 -5.24 -2.64
N LEU A 48 9.55 -5.45 -2.85
CA LEU A 48 10.06 -6.00 -4.11
C LEU A 48 9.54 -7.41 -4.36
N MET A 49 9.49 -8.26 -3.33
CA MET A 49 8.89 -9.58 -3.45
C MET A 49 7.43 -9.50 -3.89
N SER A 50 6.64 -8.61 -3.27
CA SER A 50 5.24 -8.40 -3.62
C SER A 50 5.04 -7.83 -5.03
N ALA A 51 5.88 -6.86 -5.43
CA ALA A 51 5.82 -6.25 -6.74
C ALA A 51 6.20 -7.24 -7.85
N LEU A 52 7.29 -7.98 -7.67
CA LEU A 52 7.87 -8.86 -8.69
C LEU A 52 7.14 -10.20 -8.84
N HIS A 53 6.63 -10.79 -7.74
CA HIS A 53 6.01 -12.12 -7.78
C HIS A 53 4.49 -12.08 -7.72
N ASN A 54 3.93 -11.14 -6.95
CA ASN A 54 2.49 -11.09 -6.71
C ASN A 54 1.78 -9.99 -7.53
N GLY A 55 2.53 -9.16 -8.25
CA GLY A 55 1.99 -8.02 -8.99
C GLY A 55 1.26 -7.03 -8.09
N SER A 56 1.69 -6.88 -6.83
CA SER A 56 0.99 -6.09 -5.83
C SER A 56 1.86 -5.03 -5.18
N LEU A 57 1.38 -3.80 -5.16
CA LEU A 57 1.98 -2.67 -4.44
C LEU A 57 1.67 -2.77 -2.95
N ARG A 58 2.45 -3.59 -2.24
CA ARG A 58 2.26 -3.85 -0.81
C ARG A 58 3.61 -4.06 -0.14
N THR A 59 3.75 -3.55 1.08
CA THR A 59 4.84 -3.90 1.99
C THR A 59 4.28 -4.22 3.39
N MET A 60 5.16 -4.44 4.36
CA MET A 60 4.81 -4.62 5.75
C MET A 60 4.31 -3.28 6.33
N LYS A 61 3.11 -3.29 6.93
CA LYS A 61 2.54 -2.10 7.58
C LYS A 61 3.39 -1.68 8.78
N ALA A 62 3.61 -0.39 9.02
CA ALA A 62 4.33 0.08 10.22
C ALA A 62 3.56 -0.31 11.51
N HIS A 63 2.23 -0.28 11.43
CA HIS A 63 1.36 -0.81 12.47
C HIS A 63 0.03 -1.29 11.87
N TYR A 64 -0.65 -2.19 12.57
CA TYR A 64 -2.03 -2.57 12.30
C TYR A 64 -2.66 -3.16 13.56
N THR A 65 -3.99 -3.12 13.63
CA THR A 65 -4.76 -3.85 14.64
C THR A 65 -5.17 -5.20 14.06
N THR A 66 -5.14 -6.26 14.87
CA THR A 66 -5.67 -7.57 14.49
C THR A 66 -7.14 -7.49 14.09
N ASP A 67 -7.62 -8.48 13.32
CA ASP A 67 -9.02 -8.54 12.87
C ASP A 67 -9.99 -8.64 14.07
N ASP A 68 -9.55 -9.30 15.15
CA ASP A 68 -10.29 -9.41 16.42
C ASP A 68 -10.30 -8.09 17.23
N SER A 69 -9.63 -7.04 16.73
CA SER A 69 -9.55 -5.69 17.30
C SER A 69 -8.98 -5.60 18.73
N ASP A 70 -8.30 -6.65 19.18
CA ASP A 70 -7.84 -6.83 20.56
C ASP A 70 -6.33 -6.58 20.75
N LEU A 71 -5.54 -6.69 19.68
CA LEU A 71 -4.09 -6.60 19.72
C LEU A 71 -3.57 -5.66 18.63
N ARG A 72 -2.77 -4.66 19.02
CA ARG A 72 -2.08 -3.77 18.08
C ARG A 72 -0.67 -4.28 17.82
N VAL A 73 -0.34 -4.55 16.56
CA VAL A 73 1.01 -4.92 16.14
C VAL A 73 1.75 -3.66 15.66
N ILE A 74 2.93 -3.41 16.20
CA ILE A 74 3.78 -2.26 15.84
C ILE A 74 5.17 -2.73 15.37
N ARG A 75 5.82 -1.93 14.52
CA ARG A 75 7.19 -2.15 14.03
C ARG A 75 8.05 -0.91 14.28
N PRO A 76 8.62 -0.74 15.48
CA PRO A 76 9.39 0.46 15.82
C PRO A 76 10.61 0.69 14.93
N LEU A 77 11.18 -0.40 14.40
CA LEU A 77 12.40 -0.37 13.59
C LEU A 77 12.12 -0.18 12.09
N SER A 78 10.88 0.06 11.65
CA SER A 78 10.54 0.15 10.21
C SER A 78 11.29 1.25 9.45
N TYR A 79 11.91 2.17 10.17
CA TYR A 79 12.70 3.29 9.62
C TYR A 79 14.21 3.14 9.81
N VAL A 80 14.65 2.11 10.53
CA VAL A 80 16.05 1.84 10.88
C VAL A 80 16.65 0.90 9.83
N ARG A 81 17.89 1.15 9.41
CA ARG A 81 18.62 0.24 8.51
C ARG A 81 19.13 -0.98 9.26
N GLU A 82 19.25 -2.11 8.56
CA GLU A 82 19.88 -3.32 9.11
C GLU A 82 21.30 -3.04 9.64
N ALA A 83 22.11 -2.30 8.86
CA ALA A 83 23.47 -1.94 9.25
C ALA A 83 23.53 -1.07 10.53
N GLU A 84 22.53 -0.20 10.74
CA GLU A 84 22.44 0.61 11.96
C GLU A 84 22.07 -0.25 13.17
N ALA A 85 21.17 -1.21 12.99
CA ALA A 85 20.79 -2.16 14.03
C ALA A 85 21.95 -3.10 14.41
N GLU A 86 22.73 -3.54 13.42
CA GLU A 86 23.94 -4.35 13.62
C GLU A 86 25.01 -3.56 14.39
N ALA A 87 25.33 -2.34 13.96
CA ALA A 87 26.28 -1.48 14.65
C ALA A 87 25.86 -1.20 16.11
N PHE A 88 24.56 -0.99 16.35
CA PHE A 88 24.03 -0.82 17.71
C PHE A 88 24.19 -2.08 18.56
N ALA A 89 23.94 -3.27 17.99
CA ALA A 89 24.09 -4.54 18.68
C ALA A 89 25.55 -4.79 19.09
N GLU A 90 26.50 -4.50 18.20
CA GLU A 90 27.94 -4.60 18.47
C GLU A 90 28.36 -3.62 19.58
N GLN A 91 28.02 -2.34 19.44
CA GLN A 91 28.37 -1.30 20.40
C GLN A 91 27.79 -1.59 21.79
N SER A 92 26.57 -2.14 21.84
CA SER A 92 25.88 -2.47 23.08
C SER A 92 26.21 -3.86 23.62
N SER A 93 27.10 -4.61 22.95
CA SER A 93 27.48 -5.99 23.32
C SER A 93 26.26 -6.92 23.48
N LEU A 94 25.26 -6.77 22.60
CA LEU A 94 24.06 -7.61 22.61
C LEU A 94 24.36 -8.98 21.97
N PRO A 95 23.80 -10.07 22.51
CA PRO A 95 23.97 -11.40 21.91
C PRO A 95 23.26 -11.48 20.56
N VAL A 96 24.01 -11.73 19.49
CA VAL A 96 23.47 -11.96 18.15
C VAL A 96 23.33 -13.46 17.90
N VAL A 97 22.12 -13.91 17.61
CA VAL A 97 21.85 -15.30 17.23
C VAL A 97 21.84 -15.40 15.70
N PRO A 98 22.76 -16.18 15.09
CA PRO A 98 22.76 -16.35 13.64
C PRO A 98 21.53 -17.14 13.19
N GLU A 99 21.14 -16.97 11.93
CA GLU A 99 20.05 -17.69 11.30
C GLU A 99 20.20 -19.21 11.47
N ASN A 100 19.34 -19.81 12.29
CA ASN A 100 19.47 -21.21 12.72
C ASN A 100 18.32 -22.11 12.26
N CYS A 101 17.52 -21.66 11.28
CA CYS A 101 16.30 -22.36 10.89
C CYS A 101 16.62 -23.76 10.33
N PRO A 102 16.22 -24.86 11.02
CA PRO A 102 16.57 -26.22 10.62
C PRO A 102 15.80 -26.68 9.37
N ALA A 103 14.72 -25.99 9.00
CA ALA A 103 13.98 -26.26 7.77
C ALA A 103 14.50 -25.47 6.55
N CYS A 104 15.40 -24.51 6.78
CA CYS A 104 16.04 -23.69 5.75
C CYS A 104 17.50 -24.12 5.54
N PHE A 105 17.75 -25.42 5.34
CA PHE A 105 19.09 -25.91 4.96
C PHE A 105 19.63 -25.20 3.70
N GLU A 106 18.75 -24.68 2.85
CA GLU A 106 19.02 -23.56 1.96
C GLU A 106 18.30 -22.33 2.51
N GLN A 107 19.02 -21.21 2.68
CA GLN A 107 18.44 -19.90 2.99
C GLN A 107 17.20 -19.64 2.12
N PRO A 108 16.20 -18.84 2.57
CA PRO A 108 15.09 -18.45 1.71
C PRO A 108 15.63 -17.75 0.46
N LYS A 109 15.81 -18.52 -0.62
CA LYS A 109 16.59 -18.15 -1.82
C LYS A 109 16.14 -16.81 -2.35
N GLU A 110 14.84 -16.57 -2.31
CA GLU A 110 14.26 -15.37 -2.86
C GLU A 110 14.48 -14.13 -2.01
N ARG A 111 14.30 -14.21 -0.68
CA ARG A 111 14.55 -13.06 0.19
C ARG A 111 16.03 -12.68 0.16
N TYR A 112 16.92 -13.67 0.23
CA TYR A 112 18.36 -13.45 0.09
C TYR A 112 18.72 -12.85 -1.28
N ARG A 113 18.14 -13.36 -2.38
CA ARG A 113 18.33 -12.80 -3.73
C ARG A 113 17.92 -11.33 -3.81
N ILE A 114 16.78 -10.96 -3.23
CA ILE A 114 16.31 -9.57 -3.19
C ILE A 114 17.21 -8.70 -2.32
N LYS A 115 17.72 -9.23 -1.19
CA LYS A 115 18.71 -8.53 -0.36
C LYS A 115 19.99 -8.23 -1.14
N CYS A 116 20.55 -9.22 -1.85
CA CYS A 116 21.72 -9.01 -2.72
C CYS A 116 21.43 -8.01 -3.86
N LEU A 117 20.24 -8.06 -4.45
CA LEU A 117 19.82 -7.11 -5.46
C LEU A 117 19.81 -5.68 -4.90
N LEU A 118 19.19 -5.47 -3.73
CA LEU A 118 19.13 -4.17 -3.07
C LEU A 118 20.53 -3.65 -2.73
N ALA A 119 21.41 -4.50 -2.20
CA ALA A 119 22.81 -4.14 -1.93
C ALA A 119 23.57 -3.74 -3.20
N THR A 120 23.33 -4.43 -4.31
CA THR A 120 23.94 -4.11 -5.60
C THR A 120 23.46 -2.75 -6.12
N GLN A 121 22.17 -2.45 -5.98
CA GLN A 121 21.62 -1.16 -6.37
C GLN A 121 22.06 -0.04 -5.44
N GLU A 122 22.20 -0.29 -4.14
CA GLU A 122 22.71 0.69 -3.17
C GLU A 122 24.16 1.09 -3.47
N ALA A 123 24.99 0.15 -3.93
CA ALA A 123 26.35 0.45 -4.37
C ALA A 123 26.40 1.43 -5.56
N LEU A 124 25.39 1.38 -6.45
CA LEU A 124 25.25 2.32 -7.58
C LEU A 124 24.56 3.63 -7.17
N PHE A 125 23.63 3.55 -6.21
CA PHE A 125 22.79 4.65 -5.76
C PHE A 125 22.86 4.76 -4.23
N PRO A 126 23.83 5.51 -3.67
CA PRO A 126 24.05 5.57 -2.22
C PRO A 126 22.84 6.05 -1.39
N ASN A 127 21.92 6.79 -2.01
CA ASN A 127 20.70 7.28 -1.35
C ASN A 127 19.48 6.36 -1.57
N LEU A 128 19.67 5.15 -2.10
CA LEU A 128 18.59 4.23 -2.47
C LEU A 128 17.57 4.03 -1.35
N PHE A 129 18.03 3.71 -0.14
CA PHE A 129 17.12 3.42 0.97
C PHE A 129 16.37 4.64 1.49
N GLN A 130 16.94 5.84 1.39
CA GLN A 130 16.21 7.08 1.72
C GLN A 130 15.07 7.32 0.72
N VAL A 131 15.32 7.06 -0.57
CA VAL A 131 14.30 7.15 -1.63
C VAL A 131 13.25 6.05 -1.47
N LEU A 132 13.67 4.83 -1.17
CA LEU A 132 12.76 3.71 -0.90
C LEU A 132 11.89 3.99 0.32
N GLN A 133 12.45 4.46 1.43
CA GLN A 133 11.68 4.83 2.62
C GLN A 133 10.54 5.80 2.27
N ARG A 134 10.84 6.89 1.57
CA ARG A 134 9.83 7.87 1.12
C ARG A 134 8.76 7.24 0.22
N THR A 135 9.17 6.32 -0.65
CA THR A 135 8.28 5.60 -1.56
C THR A 135 7.37 4.61 -0.84
N LEU A 136 7.89 3.97 0.22
CA LEU A 136 7.20 2.94 0.98
C LEU A 136 6.28 3.51 2.05
N LEU A 137 6.52 4.74 2.53
CA LEU A 137 5.73 5.39 3.58
C LEU A 137 4.21 5.27 3.36
N PRO A 138 3.64 5.61 2.19
CA PRO A 138 2.21 5.45 1.95
C PRO A 138 1.76 3.98 2.05
N LEU A 139 2.60 3.04 1.64
CA LEU A 139 2.29 1.60 1.65
C LEU A 139 2.43 0.98 3.04
N MET A 140 3.11 1.65 3.97
CA MET A 140 3.25 1.23 5.36
C MET A 140 2.03 1.63 6.21
N GLU A 141 1.22 2.58 5.74
CA GLU A 141 0.01 3.02 6.42
C GLU A 141 -1.16 2.01 6.24
N PRO A 142 -1.99 1.79 7.26
CA PRO A 142 -2.99 0.72 7.25
C PRO A 142 -4.10 0.90 6.22
N ASN A 143 -4.36 2.12 5.73
CA ASN A 143 -5.53 2.46 4.92
C ASN A 143 -5.27 2.53 3.40
N VAL A 144 -4.02 2.52 2.96
CA VAL A 144 -3.69 2.64 1.53
C VAL A 144 -3.95 1.33 0.78
N GLU A 145 -3.77 0.19 1.45
CA GLU A 145 -4.00 -1.12 0.86
C GLU A 145 -5.48 -1.34 0.50
N ASP A 146 -6.41 -0.86 1.32
CA ASP A 146 -7.85 -0.99 1.06
C ASP A 146 -8.26 -0.21 -0.19
N PHE A 147 -7.73 1.00 -0.36
CA PHE A 147 -7.97 1.80 -1.58
C PHE A 147 -7.42 1.11 -2.84
N LEU A 148 -6.19 0.58 -2.78
CA LEU A 148 -5.57 -0.12 -3.91
C LEU A 148 -6.29 -1.43 -4.23
N ARG A 149 -6.75 -2.16 -3.21
CA ARG A 149 -7.54 -3.38 -3.34
C ARG A 149 -8.90 -3.08 -3.97
N LEU A 150 -9.65 -2.11 -3.44
CA LEU A 150 -10.95 -1.68 -3.99
C LEU A 150 -10.81 -1.30 -5.46
N ARG A 151 -9.74 -0.56 -5.79
CA ARG A 151 -9.43 -0.20 -7.17
C ARG A 151 -9.14 -1.43 -8.03
N ARG A 152 -8.32 -2.39 -7.55
CA ARG A 152 -8.05 -3.65 -8.27
C ARG A 152 -9.30 -4.51 -8.46
N GLU A 153 -10.16 -4.60 -7.45
CA GLU A 153 -11.42 -5.34 -7.55
C GLU A 153 -12.39 -4.68 -8.55
N ALA A 154 -12.42 -3.35 -8.58
CA ALA A 154 -13.15 -2.60 -9.61
C ALA A 154 -12.60 -2.88 -11.02
N PHE A 155 -11.27 -3.01 -11.18
CA PHE A 155 -10.66 -3.39 -12.46
C PHE A 155 -10.86 -4.88 -12.80
N GLY A 156 -10.74 -5.80 -11.83
CA GLY A 156 -10.83 -7.25 -12.04
C GLY A 156 -12.23 -7.78 -12.30
N LYS A 157 -13.29 -7.03 -11.93
CA LYS A 157 -14.67 -7.34 -12.33
C LYS A 157 -14.97 -7.03 -13.80
N MET A 158 -14.10 -6.28 -14.49
CA MET A 158 -14.19 -6.07 -15.93
C MET A 158 -13.18 -6.99 -16.60
N GLY A 159 -13.66 -8.06 -17.26
CA GLY A 159 -12.86 -9.09 -17.93
C GLY A 159 -12.07 -8.60 -19.14
N GLY A 160 -11.15 -7.66 -18.94
CA GLY A 160 -10.24 -7.11 -19.94
C GLY A 160 -8.77 -7.38 -19.60
N ASN A 161 -7.91 -7.23 -20.59
CA ASN A 161 -6.45 -7.40 -20.46
C ASN A 161 -5.90 -6.44 -19.37
N PRO A 162 -5.24 -6.93 -18.30
CA PRO A 162 -4.87 -6.15 -17.12
C PRO A 162 -3.89 -4.99 -17.38
N HIS A 163 -3.31 -4.90 -18.58
CA HIS A 163 -2.40 -3.81 -18.96
C HIS A 163 -3.04 -2.70 -19.81
N VAL A 164 -4.30 -2.87 -20.21
CA VAL A 164 -5.03 -1.86 -20.98
C VAL A 164 -6.06 -1.24 -20.06
N PRO A 165 -5.91 0.03 -19.63
CA PRO A 165 -6.97 0.71 -18.93
C PRO A 165 -8.23 0.68 -19.82
N PRO A 166 -9.42 0.41 -19.27
CA PRO A 166 -10.64 0.38 -20.06
C PRO A 166 -10.76 1.71 -20.81
N PRO A 167 -11.17 1.69 -22.10
CA PRO A 167 -11.37 2.91 -22.84
C PRO A 167 -12.31 3.81 -22.06
N LEU A 168 -11.94 5.09 -21.91
CA LEU A 168 -12.78 6.06 -21.23
C LEU A 168 -14.16 6.04 -21.92
N PRO A 169 -15.27 5.97 -21.15
CA PRO A 169 -16.58 6.12 -21.76
C PRO A 169 -16.62 7.48 -22.45
N ARG A 170 -17.25 7.54 -23.63
CA ARG A 170 -17.48 8.82 -24.29
C ARG A 170 -18.30 9.70 -23.32
N PRO A 171 -17.90 10.97 -23.11
CA PRO A 171 -18.69 11.90 -22.31
C PRO A 171 -20.14 11.93 -22.84
N SER A 172 -21.12 12.01 -21.94
CA SER A 172 -22.52 12.24 -22.35
C SER A 172 -22.67 13.63 -22.97
N GLU A 173 -23.69 13.88 -23.79
CA GLU A 173 -23.89 15.16 -24.53
C GLU A 173 -23.73 16.43 -23.65
N GLY A 174 -24.16 16.42 -22.39
CA GLY A 174 -23.97 17.56 -21.46
C GLY A 174 -22.56 17.69 -20.85
N GLN A 175 -21.73 16.64 -20.93
CA GLN A 175 -20.34 16.62 -20.45
C GLN A 175 -19.36 17.09 -21.54
N GLU A 176 -19.74 16.97 -22.82
CA GLU A 176 -19.01 17.55 -23.95
C GLU A 176 -19.07 19.08 -23.92
N GLU A 177 -20.21 19.68 -23.56
CA GLU A 177 -20.34 21.13 -23.38
C GLU A 177 -19.52 21.66 -22.20
N ALA A 178 -19.45 20.94 -21.09
CA ALA A 178 -18.62 21.30 -19.93
C ALA A 178 -17.12 21.18 -20.24
N ALA A 179 -16.72 20.13 -20.97
CA ALA A 179 -15.33 19.96 -21.43
C ALA A 179 -14.95 21.00 -22.50
N ALA A 180 -15.87 21.37 -23.40
CA ALA A 180 -15.68 22.42 -24.39
C ALA A 180 -15.62 23.82 -23.75
N ARG A 181 -16.44 24.10 -22.72
CA ARG A 181 -16.34 25.33 -21.91
C ARG A 181 -15.01 25.41 -21.16
N ALA A 182 -14.52 24.29 -20.62
CA ALA A 182 -13.22 24.24 -19.96
C ALA A 182 -12.04 24.38 -20.95
N GLN A 183 -12.20 23.97 -22.22
CA GLN A 183 -11.23 24.23 -23.29
C GLN A 183 -11.21 25.71 -23.74
N ALA A 184 -12.34 26.42 -23.61
CA ALA A 184 -12.47 27.81 -24.05
C ALA A 184 -11.74 28.81 -23.14
N THR A 185 -11.51 28.49 -21.86
CA THR A 185 -10.76 29.34 -20.94
C THR A 185 -9.26 29.03 -21.00
N HIS A 186 -8.56 29.69 -21.92
CA HIS A 186 -7.11 29.93 -21.94
C HIS A 186 -6.15 28.72 -21.92
N GLY A 187 -6.45 27.64 -22.63
CA GLY A 187 -5.41 26.76 -23.24
C GLY A 187 -4.44 26.04 -22.29
N LEU A 188 -4.62 26.14 -20.98
CA LEU A 188 -3.92 25.38 -19.95
C LEU A 188 -4.98 24.63 -19.17
N TYR A 189 -4.94 23.30 -19.26
CA TYR A 189 -5.74 22.47 -18.39
C TYR A 189 -5.31 22.76 -16.94
N ASP A 190 -6.18 23.35 -16.14
CA ASP A 190 -5.95 23.41 -14.70
C ASP A 190 -5.96 21.97 -14.17
N ALA A 191 -4.77 21.47 -13.82
CA ALA A 191 -4.58 20.14 -13.29
C ALA A 191 -5.47 19.89 -12.06
N ARG A 192 -5.80 20.94 -11.31
CA ARG A 192 -6.72 20.88 -10.18
C ARG A 192 -8.16 20.65 -10.64
N ALA A 193 -8.61 21.31 -11.71
CA ALA A 193 -9.92 21.10 -12.30
C ALA A 193 -10.07 19.68 -12.89
N LEU A 194 -9.06 19.18 -13.60
CA LEU A 194 -9.04 17.80 -14.11
C LEU A 194 -9.02 16.77 -12.97
N TRP A 195 -8.29 17.04 -11.89
CA TRP A 195 -8.24 16.18 -10.72
C TRP A 195 -9.57 16.17 -9.96
N ILE A 196 -10.20 17.33 -9.77
CA ILE A 196 -11.53 17.45 -9.15
C ILE A 196 -12.58 16.74 -10.00
N ALA A 197 -12.56 16.92 -11.31
CA ALA A 197 -13.45 16.22 -12.23
C ALA A 197 -13.24 14.69 -12.18
N SER A 198 -11.99 14.23 -12.13
CA SER A 198 -11.64 12.82 -11.98
C SER A 198 -12.12 12.22 -10.65
N LEU A 199 -11.99 12.97 -9.56
CA LEU A 199 -12.49 12.58 -8.23
C LEU A 199 -14.02 12.53 -8.20
N ALA A 200 -14.70 13.52 -8.78
CA ALA A 200 -16.15 13.57 -8.88
C ALA A 200 -16.70 12.38 -9.67
N LEU A 201 -16.12 12.08 -10.84
CA LEU A 201 -16.47 10.92 -11.67
C LEU A 201 -16.20 9.59 -10.96
N SER A 202 -15.09 9.49 -10.22
CA SER A 202 -14.75 8.30 -9.45
C SER A 202 -15.71 8.09 -8.27
N ARG A 203 -16.13 9.16 -7.59
CA ARG A 203 -17.10 9.13 -6.49
C ARG A 203 -18.50 8.77 -6.97
N GLN A 204 -18.92 9.29 -8.12
CA GLN A 204 -20.22 8.98 -8.74
C GLN A 204 -20.32 7.51 -9.18
N ARG A 205 -19.19 6.92 -9.61
CA ARG A 205 -19.10 5.47 -9.91
C ARG A 205 -19.14 4.59 -8.67
N LEU A 206 -18.53 5.01 -7.57
CA LEU A 206 -18.47 4.23 -6.32
C LEU A 206 -19.82 4.15 -5.61
N LEU A 207 -20.66 5.18 -5.72
CA LEU A 207 -21.96 5.23 -5.04
C LEU A 207 -23.09 4.49 -5.78
N GLY A 208 -22.85 4.02 -7.01
CA GLY A 208 -23.84 3.28 -7.79
C GLY A 208 -25.03 4.16 -8.22
N GLY A 209 -25.46 4.01 -9.47
CA GLY A 209 -26.66 4.68 -9.97
C GLY A 209 -27.92 4.18 -9.25
N GLY A 210 -28.24 4.75 -8.09
CA GLY A 210 -29.46 4.54 -7.34
C GLY A 210 -30.09 5.88 -7.03
N ARG A 211 -31.32 6.09 -7.53
CA ARG A 211 -32.16 7.27 -7.34
C ARG A 211 -32.10 7.80 -5.90
N GLY A 212 -31.56 9.01 -5.71
CA GLY A 212 -31.55 9.71 -4.42
C GLY A 212 -30.36 10.64 -4.26
N CYS A 213 -30.20 11.64 -5.14
CA CYS A 213 -29.14 12.64 -4.98
C CYS A 213 -29.58 14.04 -5.46
N SER A 214 -30.81 14.44 -5.18
CA SER A 214 -31.21 15.85 -5.34
C SER A 214 -30.76 16.71 -4.15
N ALA A 215 -30.70 16.14 -2.93
CA ALA A 215 -30.39 16.91 -1.72
C ALA A 215 -28.90 17.23 -1.49
N LEU A 216 -27.96 16.56 -2.20
CA LEU A 216 -26.51 16.75 -2.01
C LEU A 216 -25.81 17.45 -3.18
N ALA A 217 -26.51 17.63 -4.31
CA ALA A 217 -26.05 18.51 -5.39
C ALA A 217 -26.17 19.97 -4.95
N ASP A 218 -27.23 20.31 -4.22
CA ASP A 218 -27.47 21.64 -3.63
C ASP A 218 -26.37 22.02 -2.61
N ASP A 219 -25.82 21.05 -1.87
CA ASP A 219 -24.71 21.27 -0.93
C ASP A 219 -23.36 21.55 -1.65
N ALA A 220 -23.16 20.96 -2.83
CA ALA A 220 -21.95 21.17 -3.63
C ALA A 220 -22.01 22.50 -4.42
N GLU A 221 -23.18 22.87 -4.96
CA GLU A 221 -23.41 24.20 -5.52
C GLU A 221 -23.31 25.29 -4.44
N GLY A 222 -23.85 25.04 -3.24
CA GLY A 222 -23.74 25.96 -2.10
C GLY A 222 -22.32 26.12 -1.57
N ALA A 223 -21.49 25.07 -1.61
CA ALA A 223 -20.06 25.16 -1.28
C ALA A 223 -19.27 25.95 -2.33
N MET A 224 -19.60 25.76 -3.61
CA MET A 224 -18.97 26.46 -4.73
C MET A 224 -19.32 27.96 -4.73
N GLN A 225 -20.58 28.33 -4.44
CA GLN A 225 -21.03 29.73 -4.33
C GLN A 225 -20.44 30.46 -3.10
N ARG A 226 -20.19 29.73 -2.00
CA ARG A 226 -19.53 30.31 -0.80
C ARG A 226 -18.05 30.59 -1.04
N GLU A 227 -17.37 29.76 -1.82
CA GLU A 227 -15.97 29.95 -2.19
C GLU A 227 -15.82 31.07 -3.25
N GLU A 228 -16.78 31.19 -4.17
CA GLU A 228 -16.84 32.29 -5.15
C GLU A 228 -17.12 33.65 -4.47
N ALA A 229 -17.94 33.69 -3.42
CA ALA A 229 -18.17 34.89 -2.60
C ALA A 229 -16.97 35.27 -1.71
N LEU A 230 -16.15 34.30 -1.30
CA LEU A 230 -14.90 34.51 -0.54
C LEU A 230 -13.75 35.01 -1.42
N LEU A 231 -13.79 34.75 -2.73
CA LEU A 231 -12.81 35.20 -3.72
C LEU A 231 -13.16 36.56 -4.34
N ALA A 232 -14.39 37.05 -4.14
CA ALA A 232 -14.86 38.35 -4.62
C ALA A 232 -14.81 39.48 -3.56
N ALA A 233 -14.32 39.18 -2.34
CA ALA A 233 -14.07 40.12 -1.24
C ALA A 233 -12.56 40.32 -1.03
#